data_AF-A0A3B0P322-F1
#
_entry.id   AF-A0A3B0P322-F1
#
_cell.length_a   1.000
_cell.length_b   1.000
_cell.length_c   1.000
_cell.angle_alpha   90.00
_cell.angle_beta   90.00
_cell.angle_gamma   90.00
#
_symmetry.space_group_name_H-M   'P 1'
#
loop_
_entity.id
_entity.type
_entity.pdbx_description
1 polymer ?
#
loop_
_entity_poly.entity_id
_entity_poly.type
_entity_poly.pdbx_seq_one_letter_code
_entity_poly.pdbx_strand_id
1 'polypeptide(L)'
;MLAVAYEDIGLANPMVGMQTLAAIQTFERLGLPEGNLPIGFAILNLALSPKSNSSYLAIKNTNKILDANLIYEPPLHLKDAHYKSAYKLGRGINYKYAHDYLNNWVKQQYLPNELNNFVAYEFQNQGW
;
A
#
# COMPACT_ATOMS: atom_id res chain seq x y z
N MET A 1 9.96 15.00 6.62
CA MET A 1 10.79 14.06 5.84
C MET A 1 10.06 12.74 5.58
N LEU A 2 9.61 12.00 6.60
CA LEU A 2 8.89 10.74 6.38
C LEU A 2 7.59 10.90 5.57
N ALA A 3 6.81 11.95 5.82
CA ALA A 3 5.62 12.25 5.01
C ALA A 3 5.97 12.35 3.51
N VAL A 4 6.93 13.21 3.16
CA VAL A 4 7.44 13.37 1.77
C VAL A 4 7.91 12.04 1.18
N ALA A 5 8.61 11.20 1.96
CA ALA A 5 9.08 9.89 1.51
C ALA A 5 7.93 8.98 1.02
N TYR A 6 6.79 8.99 1.71
CA TYR A 6 5.64 8.13 1.37
C TYR A 6 4.58 8.81 0.50
N GLU A 7 4.51 10.14 0.52
CA GLU A 7 3.52 10.94 -0.21
C GLU A 7 4.00 11.36 -1.60
N ASP A 8 5.24 11.86 -1.70
CA ASP A 8 5.76 12.46 -2.93
C ASP A 8 6.69 11.53 -3.72
N ILE A 9 7.22 10.49 -3.08
CA ILE A 9 8.12 9.50 -3.71
C ILE A 9 7.45 8.12 -3.75
N GLY A 10 7.00 7.62 -2.61
CA GLY A 10 6.18 6.41 -2.52
C GLY A 10 6.79 5.22 -3.26
N LEU A 11 6.01 4.65 -4.19
CA LEU A 11 6.42 3.49 -4.98
C LEU A 11 7.55 3.77 -5.99
N ALA A 12 7.82 5.03 -6.33
CA ALA A 12 8.91 5.35 -7.26
C ALA A 12 10.30 5.03 -6.67
N ASN A 13 10.45 5.06 -5.34
CA ASN A 13 11.63 4.58 -4.63
C ASN A 13 11.23 4.02 -3.25
N PRO A 14 10.82 2.74 -3.17
CA PRO A 14 10.28 2.16 -1.94
C PRO A 14 11.27 2.13 -0.76
N MET A 15 12.57 2.20 -1.04
CA MET A 15 13.61 2.18 0.00
C MET A 15 13.79 3.53 0.70
N VAL A 16 13.33 4.64 0.10
CA VAL A 16 13.62 5.99 0.60
C VAL A 16 13.00 6.25 1.98
N GLY A 17 11.86 5.63 2.28
CA GLY A 17 11.20 5.72 3.59
C GLY A 17 12.06 5.14 4.70
N MET A 18 12.65 3.96 4.48
CA MET A 18 13.55 3.30 5.43
C MET A 18 14.85 4.10 5.61
N GLN A 19 15.43 4.59 4.52
CA GLN A 19 16.63 5.42 4.56
C GLN A 19 16.39 6.74 5.32
N THR A 20 15.23 7.35 5.13
CA THR A 20 14.82 8.56 5.85
C THR A 20 14.65 8.30 7.35
N LEU A 21 14.03 7.17 7.71
CA LEU A 21 13.90 6.77 9.11
C LEU A 21 15.27 6.54 9.76
N ALA A 22 16.17 5.85 9.06
CA ALA A 22 17.52 5.60 9.53
C ALA A 22 18.29 6.91 9.75
N ALA A 23 18.13 7.91 8.88
CA ALA A 23 18.74 9.23 9.07
C ALA A 23 18.22 9.95 10.31
N ILE A 24 16.90 9.93 10.55
CA ILE A 24 16.28 10.51 11.77
C ILE A 24 16.81 9.81 13.01
N GLN A 25 16.79 8.48 13.01
CA GLN A 25 17.31 7.65 14.10
C GLN A 25 18.81 7.87 14.36
N THR A 26 19.58 8.17 13.32
CA THR A 26 21.01 8.50 13.45
C THR A 26 21.17 9.89 14.07
N PHE A 27 20.37 10.87 13.66
CA PHE A 27 20.34 12.20 14.27
C PHE A 27 20.03 12.12 15.77
N GLU A 28 19.01 11.35 16.16
CA GLU A 28 18.62 11.16 17.57
C GLU A 28 19.76 10.60 18.44
N ARG A 29 20.64 9.78 17.85
CA ARG A 29 21.78 9.17 18.55
C ARG A 29 23.01 10.07 18.60
N LEU A 30 23.27 10.82 17.53
CA LEU A 30 24.46 11.67 17.43
C LEU A 30 24.25 13.04 18.08
N GLY A 31 23.03 13.60 17.99
CA GLY A 31 22.78 14.98 18.35
C GLY A 31 23.51 15.97 17.44
N LEU A 32 23.56 17.24 17.85
CA LEU A 32 24.30 18.26 17.11
C LEU A 32 25.78 18.33 17.57
N PRO A 33 26.71 18.65 16.65
CA PRO A 33 26.48 19.00 15.24
C PRO A 33 26.43 17.81 14.25
N GLU A 34 26.95 16.64 14.61
CA GLU A 34 27.17 15.51 13.68
C GLU A 34 25.88 14.94 13.09
N GLY A 35 24.74 15.07 13.79
CA GLY A 35 23.42 14.69 13.29
C GLY A 35 23.01 15.43 12.02
N ASN A 36 23.56 16.62 11.74
CA ASN A 36 23.28 17.33 10.49
C ASN A 36 23.69 16.53 9.25
N LEU A 37 24.71 15.66 9.36
CA LEU A 37 25.22 14.86 8.25
C LEU A 37 24.16 13.88 7.70
N PRO A 38 23.58 12.96 8.51
CA PRO A 38 22.55 12.04 8.01
C PRO A 38 21.27 12.77 7.55
N ILE A 39 20.86 13.85 8.23
CA ILE A 39 19.66 14.61 7.84
C ILE A 39 19.88 15.31 6.49
N GLY A 40 21.01 15.98 6.30
CA GLY A 40 21.35 16.64 5.04
C GLY A 40 21.39 15.65 3.88
N PHE A 41 22.02 14.49 4.08
CA PHE A 41 22.04 13.41 3.09
C PHE A 41 20.62 12.95 2.73
N ALA A 42 19.77 12.69 3.73
CA ALA A 42 18.41 12.21 3.48
C ALA A 42 17.54 13.26 2.77
N ILE A 43 17.68 14.56 3.08
CA ILE A 43 16.97 15.63 2.36
C ILE A 43 17.35 15.65 0.88
N LEU A 44 18.65 15.58 0.57
CA LEU A 44 19.14 15.56 -0.82
C LEU A 44 18.66 14.30 -1.56
N ASN A 45 18.68 13.15 -0.89
CA ASN A 45 18.20 11.89 -1.47
C ASN A 45 16.68 11.95 -1.78
N LEU A 46 15.87 12.52 -0.89
CA LEU A 46 14.45 12.77 -1.15
C LEU A 46 14.26 13.74 -2.34
N ALA A 47 15.02 14.84 -2.37
CA ALA A 47 14.95 15.83 -3.43
C ALA A 47 15.28 15.25 -4.82
N LEU A 48 16.28 14.38 -4.91
CA LEU A 48 16.76 13.77 -6.15
C LEU A 48 16.03 12.47 -6.53
N SER A 49 15.24 11.88 -5.63
CA SER A 49 14.49 10.65 -5.93
C SER A 49 13.45 10.85 -7.04
N PRO A 50 13.11 9.81 -7.82
CA PRO A 50 11.94 9.86 -8.70
C PRO A 50 10.69 10.12 -7.86
N LYS A 51 9.70 10.81 -8.43
CA LYS A 51 8.52 11.26 -7.70
C LYS A 51 7.29 10.47 -8.14
N SER A 52 6.52 10.01 -7.16
CA SER A 52 5.19 9.46 -7.41
C SER A 52 4.32 9.63 -6.19
N ASN A 53 3.15 10.21 -6.41
CA ASN A 53 2.07 10.28 -5.43
C ASN A 53 0.97 9.25 -5.70
N SER A 54 1.24 8.26 -6.57
CA SER A 54 0.24 7.26 -7.01
C SER A 54 -0.35 6.46 -5.84
N SER A 55 0.48 6.01 -4.89
CA SER A 55 0.03 5.32 -3.67
C SER A 55 -0.78 6.24 -2.75
N TYR A 56 -0.36 7.50 -2.60
CA TYR A 56 -1.09 8.50 -1.82
C TYR A 56 -2.49 8.76 -2.41
N LEU A 57 -2.58 8.96 -3.73
CA LEU A 57 -3.85 9.16 -4.42
C LEU A 57 -4.75 7.92 -4.32
N ALA A 58 -4.18 6.71 -4.38
CA ALA A 58 -4.94 5.48 -4.22
C ALA A 58 -5.61 5.37 -2.84
N ILE A 59 -4.86 5.70 -1.77
CA ILE A 59 -5.40 5.75 -0.40
C ILE A 59 -6.48 6.83 -0.31
N LYS A 60 -6.20 8.04 -0.83
CA LYS A 60 -7.14 9.16 -0.81
C LYS A 60 -8.44 8.84 -1.54
N ASN A 61 -8.36 8.17 -2.69
CA ASN A 61 -9.54 7.76 -3.45
C ASN A 61 -10.33 6.66 -2.74
N THR A 62 -9.64 5.72 -2.09
CA THR A 62 -10.29 4.70 -1.25
C THR A 62 -11.01 5.33 -0.06
N ASN A 63 -10.40 6.31 0.60
CA ASN A 63 -11.02 7.02 1.73
C ASN A 63 -12.31 7.75 1.34
N LYS A 64 -12.40 8.31 0.13
CA LYS A 64 -13.65 8.94 -0.35
C LYS A 64 -14.84 7.97 -0.37
N ILE A 65 -14.61 6.68 -0.66
CA ILE A 65 -15.66 5.65 -0.62
C ILE A 65 -16.11 5.42 0.82
N LEU A 66 -15.16 5.33 1.74
CA LEU A 66 -15.44 5.13 3.17
C LEU A 66 -16.18 6.32 3.77
N ASP A 67 -15.75 7.54 3.46
CA ASP A 67 -16.37 8.79 3.91
C ASP A 67 -17.80 8.95 3.38
N ALA A 68 -18.10 8.35 2.21
CA ALA A 68 -19.44 8.29 1.64
C ALA A 68 -20.30 7.15 2.23
N ASN A 69 -19.82 6.43 3.26
CA ASN A 69 -20.45 5.25 3.85
C ASN A 69 -20.79 4.14 2.83
N LEU A 70 -20.03 4.03 1.74
CA LEU A 70 -20.18 2.98 0.74
C LEU A 70 -19.41 1.72 1.17
N ILE A 71 -19.83 1.14 2.30
CA ILE A 71 -19.22 -0.04 2.92
C ILE A 71 -20.03 -1.28 2.52
N TYR A 72 -19.41 -2.19 1.80
CA TYR A 72 -20.04 -3.41 1.28
C TYR A 72 -19.39 -4.67 1.85
N GLU A 73 -20.16 -5.74 1.83
CA GLU A 73 -19.68 -7.06 2.27
C GLU A 73 -18.68 -7.64 1.26
N PRO A 74 -17.59 -8.29 1.72
CA PRO A 74 -16.67 -8.96 0.82
C PRO A 74 -17.36 -10.15 0.13
N PRO A 75 -16.91 -10.55 -1.07
CA PRO A 75 -17.40 -11.76 -1.74
C PRO A 75 -17.35 -13.01 -0.85
N LEU A 76 -18.35 -13.88 -0.96
CA LEU A 76 -18.48 -15.07 -0.09
C LEU A 76 -17.24 -15.99 -0.14
N HIS A 77 -16.63 -16.14 -1.32
CA HIS A 77 -15.43 -16.96 -1.50
C HIS A 77 -14.19 -16.36 -0.83
N LEU A 78 -14.19 -15.09 -0.44
CA LEU A 78 -13.11 -14.48 0.35
C LEU A 78 -13.38 -14.48 1.86
N LYS A 79 -14.60 -14.78 2.28
CA LYS A 79 -14.93 -14.86 3.71
C LYS A 79 -14.29 -16.10 4.33
N ASP A 80 -13.89 -15.96 5.59
CA ASP A 80 -13.27 -17.03 6.35
C ASP A 80 -14.16 -18.30 6.37
N ALA A 81 -13.51 -19.44 6.13
CA ALA A 81 -14.11 -20.77 6.01
C ALA A 81 -13.72 -21.72 7.16
N HIS A 82 -12.88 -21.29 8.09
CA HIS A 82 -12.26 -22.19 9.08
C HIS A 82 -13.19 -22.63 10.23
N TYR A 83 -14.39 -22.06 10.36
CA TYR A 83 -15.34 -22.44 11.42
C TYR A 83 -16.50 -23.29 10.87
N LYS A 84 -17.04 -24.17 11.73
CA LYS A 84 -17.98 -25.24 11.36
C LYS A 84 -19.25 -24.76 10.63
N SER A 85 -19.74 -23.56 10.93
CA SER A 85 -20.93 -23.01 10.27
C SER A 85 -20.64 -22.32 8.94
N ALA A 86 -19.37 -22.12 8.55
CA ALA A 86 -19.00 -21.44 7.31
C ALA A 86 -19.57 -22.13 6.07
N TYR A 87 -19.53 -23.47 6.05
CA TYR A 87 -20.12 -24.28 4.99
C TYR A 87 -21.62 -24.02 4.83
N LYS A 88 -22.36 -23.96 5.95
CA LYS A 88 -23.80 -23.65 5.94
C LYS A 88 -24.10 -22.23 5.48
N LEU A 89 -23.16 -21.31 5.67
CA LEU A 89 -23.25 -19.91 5.25
C LEU A 89 -22.69 -19.67 3.84
N GLY A 90 -22.25 -20.72 3.14
CA GLY A 90 -21.69 -20.62 1.79
C GLY A 90 -20.35 -19.87 1.71
N ARG A 91 -19.62 -19.75 2.82
CA ARG A 91 -18.38 -18.96 2.91
C ARG A 91 -17.15 -19.79 2.51
N GLY A 92 -16.22 -19.17 1.79
CA GLY A 92 -15.00 -19.81 1.28
C GLY A 92 -15.22 -20.81 0.14
N ILE A 93 -16.47 -21.08 -0.25
CA ILE A 93 -16.78 -21.95 -1.38
C ILE A 93 -16.29 -21.29 -2.67
N ASN A 94 -15.64 -22.06 -3.54
CA ASN A 94 -15.05 -21.62 -4.81
C ASN A 94 -13.90 -20.60 -4.68
N TYR A 95 -13.31 -20.45 -3.49
CA TYR A 95 -12.07 -19.71 -3.36
C TYR A 95 -10.98 -20.36 -4.22
N LYS A 96 -10.36 -19.56 -5.09
CA LYS A 96 -9.23 -19.99 -5.90
C LYS A 96 -7.94 -19.60 -5.19
N TYR A 97 -7.17 -20.60 -4.77
CA TYR A 97 -5.86 -20.39 -4.16
C TYR A 97 -4.84 -20.03 -5.24
N ALA A 98 -4.33 -18.79 -5.22
CA ALA A 98 -3.58 -18.24 -6.34
C ALA A 98 -2.30 -19.03 -6.68
N HIS A 99 -1.66 -19.66 -5.69
CA HIS A 99 -0.45 -20.46 -5.86
C HIS A 99 -0.65 -21.76 -6.65
N ASP A 100 -1.89 -22.22 -6.80
CA ASP A 100 -2.22 -23.38 -7.65
C ASP A 100 -2.31 -23.02 -9.15
N TYR A 101 -2.21 -21.73 -9.48
CA TYR A 101 -2.34 -21.22 -10.85
C TYR A 101 -1.00 -20.69 -11.37
N LEU A 102 -0.90 -20.62 -12.71
CA LEU A 102 0.29 -20.10 -13.39
C LEU A 102 0.66 -18.71 -12.88
N ASN A 103 1.95 -18.48 -12.65
CA ASN A 103 2.52 -17.24 -12.12
C ASN A 103 1.97 -16.82 -10.74
N ASN A 104 1.41 -17.75 -9.97
CA ASN A 104 0.74 -17.46 -8.69
C ASN A 104 -0.41 -16.44 -8.83
N TRP A 105 -1.10 -16.44 -9.98
CA TRP A 105 -2.18 -15.50 -10.24
C TRP A 105 -3.41 -16.18 -10.82
N VAL A 106 -4.58 -15.76 -10.34
CA VAL A 106 -5.86 -16.25 -10.83
C VAL A 106 -6.87 -15.12 -10.98
N LYS A 107 -7.60 -15.13 -12.10
CA LYS A 107 -8.75 -14.26 -12.30
C LYS A 107 -9.88 -14.69 -11.35
N GLN A 108 -10.07 -13.86 -10.33
CA GLN A 108 -11.09 -13.98 -9.30
C GLN A 108 -11.53 -12.57 -8.90
N GLN A 109 -12.78 -12.42 -8.50
CA GLN A 109 -13.27 -11.14 -7.97
C GLN A 109 -12.75 -10.94 -6.53
N TYR A 110 -12.17 -9.79 -6.26
CA TYR A 110 -11.66 -9.44 -4.92
C TYR A 110 -12.44 -8.32 -4.25
N LEU A 111 -12.93 -7.35 -5.02
CA LEU A 111 -13.81 -6.29 -4.53
C LEU A 111 -15.27 -6.76 -4.44
N PRO A 112 -16.09 -6.14 -3.58
CA PRO A 112 -17.55 -6.31 -3.61
C PRO A 112 -18.14 -6.02 -4.99
N ASN A 113 -19.33 -6.56 -5.27
CA ASN A 113 -19.99 -6.41 -6.57
C ASN A 113 -20.22 -4.94 -6.93
N GLU A 114 -20.57 -4.15 -5.93
CA GLU A 114 -20.85 -2.72 -6.00
C GLU A 114 -19.62 -1.90 -6.39
N LEU A 115 -18.41 -2.45 -6.18
CA LEU A 115 -17.12 -1.81 -6.45
C LEU A 115 -16.34 -2.53 -7.57
N ASN A 116 -16.97 -3.37 -8.39
CA ASN A 116 -16.27 -4.22 -9.35
C ASN A 116 -15.47 -3.44 -10.42
N ASN A 117 -15.82 -2.17 -10.67
CA ASN A 117 -15.11 -1.28 -11.60
C ASN A 117 -14.27 -0.20 -10.88
N PHE A 118 -14.15 -0.26 -9.56
CA PHE A 118 -13.38 0.72 -8.81
C PHE A 118 -11.88 0.48 -8.99
N VAL A 119 -11.19 1.49 -9.50
CA VAL A 119 -9.73 1.49 -9.61
C VAL A 119 -9.20 2.52 -8.62
N ALA A 120 -8.58 2.04 -7.54
CA ALA A 120 -7.93 2.92 -6.57
C ALA A 120 -6.57 3.41 -7.08
N TYR A 121 -5.77 2.50 -7.63
CA TYR A 121 -4.38 2.72 -7.98
C TYR A 121 -4.20 2.82 -9.50
N GLU A 122 -3.63 3.94 -9.93
CA GLU A 122 -3.16 4.16 -11.29
C GLU A 122 -1.64 4.25 -11.30
N PHE A 123 -1.00 3.39 -12.10
CA PHE A 123 0.44 3.33 -12.19
C PHE A 123 1.01 4.62 -12.82
N GLN A 124 2.02 5.19 -12.19
CA GLN A 124 2.83 6.28 -12.75
C GLN A 124 4.19 5.71 -13.14
N ASN A 125 4.57 5.88 -14.41
CA ASN A 125 5.82 5.35 -14.96
C ASN A 125 7.01 6.24 -14.58
N GLN A 126 7.30 6.34 -13.28
CA GLN A 126 8.47 7.03 -12.74
C GLN A 126 9.11 6.22 -11.64
N GLY A 127 10.41 5.98 -11.76
CA GLY A 127 11.15 5.19 -10.78
C GLY A 127 10.93 3.69 -10.96
N TRP A 128 10.78 2.97 -9.85
CA TRP A 128 10.62 1.52 -9.77
C TRP A 128 9.32 1.00 -10.38
#